data_AF-A0A4S2FYS5-F1
#
_entry.id   AF-A0A4S2FYS5-F1
#
_cell.length_a   1.000
_cell.length_b   1.000
_cell.length_c   1.000
_cell.angle_alpha   90.00
_cell.angle_beta   90.00
_cell.angle_gamma   90.00
#
_symmetry.space_group_name_H-M   'P 1'
#
loop_
_entity.id
_entity.type
_entity.pdbx_description
1 polymer ?
#
loop_
_entity_poly.entity_id
_entity_poly.type
_entity_poly.pdbx_seq_one_letter_code
_entity_poly.pdbx_strand_id
1 'polypeptide(L)'
;KEVWICRGQNSDVFGVEEPPECYWAYTTERSEKEALKIYLAHYGTMQEAITRIEIDRKKTGIAKYLDFARKVNQHQKVMTLWENQ
;
A
#
# COMPACT_ATOMS: atom_id res chain seq x y z
N LYS A 1 44.49 -36.94 4.25
CA LYS A 1 43.46 -36.46 5.20
C LYS A 1 42.45 -35.68 4.38
N GLU A 2 41.42 -36.36 3.91
CA GLU A 2 40.40 -35.76 3.04
C GLU A 2 39.21 -35.41 3.92
N VAL A 3 38.76 -34.16 3.87
CA VAL A 3 37.64 -33.68 4.66
C VAL A 3 36.45 -33.54 3.73
N TRP A 4 35.53 -34.49 3.82
CA TRP A 4 34.23 -34.40 3.17
C TRP A 4 33.37 -33.42 3.96
N ILE A 5 32.93 -32.34 3.31
CA ILE A 5 31.94 -31.42 3.89
C ILE A 5 30.60 -31.68 3.21
N CYS A 6 29.77 -32.54 3.81
CA CYS A 6 28.35 -32.60 3.50
C CYS A 6 27.66 -31.40 4.15
N ARG A 7 27.51 -30.29 3.42
CA ARG A 7 26.62 -29.20 3.81
C ARG A 7 25.21 -29.46 3.26
N GLY A 8 24.40 -30.17 4.05
CA GLY A 8 22.99 -29.74 4.21
C GLY A 8 23.00 -28.36 4.88
N GLN A 9 21.98 -27.52 4.79
CA GLN A 9 20.54 -27.72 4.73
C GLN A 9 19.94 -26.35 4.34
N ASN A 10 18.81 -26.38 3.66
CA ASN A 10 17.83 -25.30 3.49
C ASN A 10 18.37 -23.88 3.27
N SER A 11 18.26 -23.43 2.01
CA SER A 11 17.93 -22.04 1.75
C SER A 11 16.51 -21.78 2.25
N ASP A 12 16.35 -21.46 3.53
CA ASP A 12 15.14 -20.80 4.00
C ASP A 12 15.12 -19.42 3.35
N VAL A 13 14.56 -19.36 2.14
CA VAL A 13 14.03 -18.14 1.57
C VAL A 13 12.88 -17.78 2.50
N PHE A 14 13.18 -17.02 3.55
CA PHE A 14 12.17 -16.21 4.19
C PHE A 14 11.63 -15.33 3.07
N GLY A 15 10.49 -15.72 2.51
CA GLY A 15 9.68 -14.83 1.71
C GLY A 15 9.56 -13.60 2.58
N VAL A 16 10.27 -12.54 2.20
CA VAL A 16 10.11 -11.23 2.81
C VAL A 16 8.66 -10.91 2.50
N GLU A 17 7.78 -11.19 3.45
CA GLU A 17 6.38 -10.84 3.38
C GLU A 17 6.40 -9.32 3.40
N GLU A 18 6.44 -8.75 2.20
CA GLU A 18 6.60 -7.32 2.02
C GLU A 18 5.50 -6.63 2.84
N PRO A 19 5.86 -5.63 3.67
CA PRO A 19 4.89 -4.95 4.48
C PRO A 19 3.73 -4.47 3.58
N PRO A 20 2.46 -4.73 3.95
CA PRO A 20 1.30 -4.41 3.13
C PRO A 20 1.16 -2.91 2.81
N GLU A 21 1.96 -2.08 3.49
CA GLU A 21 2.17 -0.66 3.24
C GLU A 21 2.69 -0.41 1.81
N CYS A 22 3.46 -1.34 1.22
CA CYS A 22 3.92 -1.24 -0.17
C CYS A 22 2.88 -1.65 -1.23
N TYR A 23 1.70 -2.19 -0.85
CA TYR A 23 0.69 -2.62 -1.83
C TYR A 23 0.31 -1.49 -2.80
N TRP A 24 0.16 -0.28 -2.27
CA TRP A 24 -0.15 0.92 -3.04
C TRP A 24 0.97 1.33 -4.00
N ALA A 25 2.23 0.99 -3.73
CA ALA A 25 3.33 1.26 -4.67
C ALA A 25 3.29 0.32 -5.89
N TYR A 26 2.74 -0.89 -5.72
CA TYR A 26 2.70 -1.93 -6.76
C TYR A 26 1.35 -2.07 -7.44
N THR A 27 0.34 -1.28 -7.06
CA THR A 27 -0.97 -1.36 -7.68
C THR A 27 -0.92 -1.08 -9.19
N THR A 28 -1.61 -1.93 -9.95
CA THR A 28 -1.83 -1.75 -11.39
C THR A 28 -3.23 -1.20 -11.71
N GLU A 29 -4.12 -1.12 -10.72
CA GLU A 29 -5.50 -0.68 -10.94
C GLU A 29 -5.57 0.83 -11.21
N ARG A 30 -6.26 1.23 -12.29
CA ARG A 30 -6.41 2.65 -12.65
C ARG A 30 -7.04 3.45 -11.51
N SER A 31 -8.10 2.91 -10.90
CA SER A 31 -8.81 3.60 -9.82
C SER A 31 -7.90 3.83 -8.61
N GLU A 32 -7.04 2.87 -8.27
CA GLU A 32 -6.10 3.01 -7.16
C GLU A 32 -5.01 4.04 -7.46
N LYS A 33 -4.48 4.05 -8.69
CA LYS A 33 -3.53 5.09 -9.15
C LYS A 33 -4.12 6.49 -9.13
N GLU A 34 -5.39 6.66 -9.51
CA GLU A 34 -6.06 7.95 -9.45
C GLU A 34 -6.25 8.45 -8.01
N ALA A 35 -6.65 7.55 -7.10
CA ALA A 35 -6.76 7.87 -5.68
C ALA A 35 -5.38 8.26 -5.10
N LEU A 36 -4.32 7.50 -5.43
CA LEU A 36 -2.95 7.84 -5.04
C LEU A 36 -2.49 9.19 -5.58
N LYS A 37 -2.86 9.55 -6.81
CA LYS A 37 -2.55 10.89 -7.36
C LYS A 37 -3.20 12.00 -6.54
N ILE A 38 -4.42 11.81 -6.05
CA ILE A 38 -5.10 12.80 -5.19
C ILE A 38 -4.35 12.96 -3.87
N TYR A 39 -3.96 11.85 -3.24
CA TYR A 39 -3.15 11.88 -2.01
C TYR A 39 -1.76 12.47 -2.24
N LEU A 40 -1.11 12.12 -3.35
CA LEU A 40 0.19 12.66 -3.74
C LEU A 40 0.13 14.17 -4.02
N ALA A 41 -0.93 14.65 -4.67
CA ALA A 41 -1.15 16.07 -4.91
C ALA A 41 -1.36 16.85 -3.60
N HIS A 42 -1.93 16.21 -2.58
CA HIS A 42 -2.17 16.83 -1.28
C HIS A 42 -0.94 16.81 -0.35
N TYR A 43 -0.22 15.68 -0.28
CA TYR A 43 0.89 15.47 0.66
C TYR A 43 2.28 15.66 0.03
N GLY A 44 2.40 15.69 -1.30
CA GLY A 44 3.63 15.97 -2.05
C GLY A 44 4.63 14.81 -2.13
N THR A 45 4.61 13.85 -1.20
CA THR A 45 5.52 12.70 -1.21
C THR A 45 4.76 11.38 -1.28
N MET A 46 5.34 10.40 -2.00
CA MET A 46 4.71 9.10 -2.20
C MET A 46 4.57 8.32 -0.87
N GLN A 47 5.60 8.35 -0.02
CA GLN A 47 5.56 7.68 1.28
C GLN A 47 4.44 8.24 2.17
N GLU A 48 4.32 9.57 2.29
CA GLU A 48 3.25 10.18 3.09
C GLU A 48 1.88 9.88 2.47
N ALA A 49 1.74 9.94 1.14
CA ALA A 49 0.49 9.58 0.46
C ALA A 49 0.04 8.15 0.77
N ILE A 50 0.97 7.17 0.72
CA ILE A 50 0.73 5.75 1.03
C ILE A 50 0.36 5.57 2.51
N THR A 51 1.08 6.21 3.43
CA THR A 51 0.78 6.11 4.86
C THR A 51 -0.60 6.69 5.17
N ARG A 52 -0.94 7.84 4.58
CA ARG A 52 -2.22 8.52 4.80
C ARG A 52 -3.40 7.76 4.20
N ILE A 53 -3.27 7.27 2.97
CA ILE A 53 -4.33 6.51 2.30
C ILE A 53 -4.64 5.21 3.06
N GLU A 54 -3.62 4.56 3.63
CA GLU A 54 -3.79 3.35 4.44
C GLU A 54 -4.43 3.65 5.80
N ILE A 55 -4.04 4.74 6.48
CA ILE A 55 -4.67 5.20 7.71
C ILE A 55 -6.15 5.52 7.47
N ASP A 56 -6.45 6.27 6.41
CA ASP A 56 -7.80 6.66 6.05
C ASP A 56 -8.67 5.44 5.69
N ARG A 57 -8.12 4.50 4.91
CA ARG A 57 -8.79 3.23 4.64
C ARG A 57 -9.08 2.45 5.94
N LYS A 58 -8.11 2.33 6.85
CA LYS A 58 -8.32 1.67 8.15
C LYS A 58 -9.41 2.36 8.96
N LYS A 59 -9.48 3.70 8.94
CA LYS A 59 -10.57 4.46 9.59
C LYS A 59 -11.94 4.18 8.97
N THR A 60 -12.02 4.03 7.64
CA THR A 60 -13.30 3.67 6.98
C THR A 60 -13.74 2.22 7.23
N GLY A 61 -12.85 1.35 7.72
CA GLY A 61 -13.13 -0.08 7.88
C GLY A 61 -13.31 -0.84 6.56
N ILE A 62 -12.90 -0.27 5.41
CA ILE A 62 -13.06 -0.91 4.12
C ILE A 62 -11.96 -1.95 3.89
N ALA A 63 -12.34 -3.22 3.88
CA ALA A 63 -11.41 -4.34 3.66
C ALA A 63 -10.78 -4.37 2.25
N LYS A 64 -11.40 -3.77 1.23
CA LYS A 64 -10.91 -3.76 -0.16
C LYS A 64 -10.30 -2.41 -0.55
N TYR A 65 -9.07 -2.42 -1.05
CA TYR A 65 -8.36 -1.22 -1.49
C TYR A 65 -9.11 -0.48 -2.61
N LEU A 66 -9.57 -1.24 -3.62
CA LEU A 66 -10.36 -0.73 -4.74
C LEU A 66 -11.64 0.01 -4.32
N ASP A 67 -12.40 -0.51 -3.35
CA ASP A 67 -13.63 0.13 -2.88
C ASP A 67 -13.35 1.48 -2.21
N PHE A 68 -12.26 1.56 -1.45
CA PHE A 68 -11.81 2.83 -0.87
C PHE A 68 -11.35 3.80 -1.97
N ALA A 69 -10.53 3.34 -2.93
CA ALA A 69 -10.06 4.15 -4.04
C ALA A 69 -11.22 4.71 -4.90
N ARG A 70 -12.28 3.91 -5.13
CA ARG A 70 -13.49 4.36 -5.82
C ARG A 70 -14.17 5.51 -5.08
N LYS A 71 -14.27 5.45 -3.74
CA LYS A 71 -14.84 6.55 -2.95
C LYS A 71 -13.98 7.81 -3.05
N VAL A 72 -12.65 7.68 -2.94
CA VAL A 72 -11.70 8.79 -3.13
C VAL A 72 -11.87 9.43 -4.51
N ASN A 73 -11.99 8.61 -5.56
CA ASN A 73 -12.19 9.10 -6.91
C ASN A 73 -13.56 9.77 -7.11
N GLN A 74 -14.61 9.30 -6.44
CA GLN A 74 -15.92 9.96 -6.48
C GLN A 74 -15.89 11.34 -5.81
N HIS A 75 -15.16 11.47 -4.70
CA HIS A 75 -15.04 12.74 -3.98
C HIS A 75 -13.96 13.66 -4.58
N GLN A 76 -13.04 13.11 -5.39
CA GLN A 76 -11.85 13.79 -5.94
C GLN A 76 -11.00 14.51 -4.86
N LYS A 77 -11.07 14.05 -3.61
CA LYS A 77 -10.41 14.64 -2.44
C LYS A 77 -9.95 13.55 -1.48
N VAL A 78 -8.90 13.82 -0.68
CA VAL A 78 -8.47 12.92 0.39
C VAL A 78 -9.56 12.78 1.46
N MET A 79 -9.67 11.61 2.10
CA MET A 79 -10.74 11.32 3.07
C MET A 79 -10.75 12.32 4.23
N THR A 80 -9.59 12.77 4.68
CA THR A 80 -9.47 13.80 5.72
C THR A 80 -10.24 15.10 5.38
N LEU A 81 -10.51 15.38 4.09
CA LEU A 81 -11.27 16.55 3.63
C LEU A 81 -12.76 16.26 3.38
N TRP A 82 -13.25 15.03 3.60
CA TRP A 82 -14.66 14.68 3.36
C TRP A 82 -15.60 15.18 4.46
N GLU A 83 -15.11 15.31 5.70
CA GLU A 83 -15.93 15.71 6.87
C GLU A 83 -16.15 17.22 7.01
N ASN A 84 -15.69 18.04 6.06
CA ASN A 84 -15.83 19.50 6.08
C ASN A 84 -17.01 20.01 5.23
N GLN A 85 -18.11 19.25 5.12
CA GLN A 85 -19.31 19.67 4.38
C GLN A 85 -20.60 19.45 5.16
#